data_AF-A0A0F9A577-F1
#
_entry.id   AF-A0A0F9A577-F1
#
_cell.length_a   1.000
_cell.length_b   1.000
_cell.length_c   1.000
_cell.angle_alpha   90.00
_cell.angle_beta   90.00
_cell.angle_gamma   90.00
#
_symmetry.space_group_name_H-M   'P 1'
#
loop_
_entity.id
_entity.type
_entity.pdbx_description
1 polymer ?
#
loop_
_entity_poly.entity_id
_entity_poly.type
_entity_poly.pdbx_seq_one_letter_code
_entity_poly.pdbx_strand_id
1 'polypeptide(L)'
;MVWSEEGLTLFPEHLTKEIRRFLNRFYEKDFPERYKQNLTTLFIQDGDWNDYQGLKELCSKKEWKKIFSIIINALSKGRFGSKDIIIGIYLREGMLEEALKHVLARRSLFTLSIYHKDLSERFPERYFDAYKELLIPFADSKMGRAHYREIVRYLEQMKKIKGFGEELRELVKLLKTKYANRPAFLDEIKGIM
;
A
#
# COMPACT_ATOMS: atom_id res chain seq x y z
N MET A 1 4.00 13.80 37.33
CA MET A 1 4.16 13.53 35.88
C MET A 1 3.39 12.30 35.37
N VAL A 2 2.53 11.65 36.16
CA VAL A 2 1.56 10.65 35.66
C VAL A 2 0.31 11.34 35.09
N TRP A 3 -0.08 12.48 35.68
CA TRP A 3 -1.21 13.33 35.29
C TRP A 3 -1.19 13.90 33.87
N SER A 4 -0.05 13.94 33.18
CA SER A 4 0.05 14.56 31.85
C SER A 4 -0.45 13.67 30.72
N GLU A 5 -0.43 12.34 30.87
CA GLU A 5 -0.83 11.40 29.82
C GLU A 5 -2.33 11.09 29.88
N GLU A 6 -2.91 10.97 31.08
CA GLU A 6 -4.37 10.80 31.26
C GLU A 6 -5.14 12.01 30.69
N GLY A 7 -4.59 13.21 30.83
CA GLY A 7 -5.14 14.43 30.26
C GLY A 7 -5.13 14.47 28.72
N LEU A 8 -4.28 13.68 28.04
CA LEU A 8 -4.24 13.65 26.56
C LEU A 8 -5.51 13.08 25.95
N THR A 9 -6.23 12.23 26.69
CA THR A 9 -7.52 11.67 26.25
C THR A 9 -8.64 12.72 26.18
N LEU A 10 -8.43 13.89 26.81
CA LEU A 10 -9.37 15.00 26.85
C LEU A 10 -9.19 15.99 25.68
N PHE A 11 -8.12 15.85 24.89
CA PHE A 11 -7.84 16.76 23.78
C PHE A 11 -8.23 16.16 22.42
N PRO A 12 -8.66 17.00 21.45
CA PRO A 12 -8.82 16.61 20.05
C PRO A 12 -7.55 15.98 19.47
N GLU A 13 -7.71 15.01 18.55
CA GLU A 13 -6.62 14.22 17.97
C GLU A 13 -5.46 15.08 17.43
N HIS A 14 -5.76 16.20 16.75
CA HIS A 14 -4.75 17.13 16.23
C HIS A 14 -3.92 17.82 17.33
N LEU A 15 -4.53 18.19 18.46
CA LEU A 15 -3.81 18.78 19.59
C LEU A 15 -2.97 17.74 20.33
N THR A 16 -3.44 16.48 20.39
CA THR A 16 -2.65 15.41 21.00
C THR A 16 -1.32 15.17 20.27
N LYS A 17 -1.28 15.35 18.96
CA LYS A 17 -0.06 15.23 18.14
C LYS A 17 0.98 16.29 18.51
N GLU A 18 0.58 17.56 18.54
CA GLU A 18 1.49 18.66 18.87
C GLU A 18 2.05 18.52 20.29
N ILE A 19 1.19 18.12 21.23
CA ILE A 19 1.61 17.88 22.62
C ILE A 19 2.58 16.68 22.69
N ARG A 20 2.32 15.57 21.98
CA ARG A 20 3.25 14.43 21.92
C ARG A 20 4.60 14.80 21.34
N ARG A 21 4.63 15.58 20.25
CA ARG A 21 5.87 16.10 19.65
C ARG A 21 6.62 17.02 20.61
N PHE A 22 5.91 17.88 21.34
CA PHE A 22 6.49 18.74 22.37
C PHE A 22 7.13 17.91 23.50
N LEU A 23 6.41 16.90 24.02
CA LEU A 23 6.87 16.03 25.09
C LEU A 23 8.11 15.21 24.70
N ASN A 24 8.20 14.78 23.44
CA ASN A 24 9.35 14.03 22.94
C ASN A 24 10.68 14.76 23.11
N ARG A 25 10.68 16.11 23.10
CA ARG A 25 11.89 16.91 23.36
C ARG A 25 12.47 16.72 24.76
N PHE A 26 11.67 16.24 25.71
CA PHE A 26 12.08 15.95 27.08
C PHE A 26 12.24 14.44 27.32
N TYR A 27 11.44 13.62 26.65
CA TYR A 27 11.48 12.17 26.84
C TYR A 27 12.68 11.48 26.21
N GLU A 28 13.23 12.02 25.12
CA GLU A 28 14.32 11.37 24.38
C GLU A 28 15.52 10.99 25.26
N LYS A 29 15.90 11.85 26.20
CA LYS A 29 17.04 11.63 27.10
C LYS A 29 16.64 10.99 28.42
N ASP A 30 15.61 11.54 29.05
CA ASP A 30 15.29 11.23 30.45
C ASP A 30 14.31 10.05 30.58
N PHE A 31 13.54 9.75 29.53
CA PHE A 31 12.47 8.74 29.55
C PHE A 31 12.37 7.97 28.22
N PRO A 32 13.40 7.17 27.85
CA PRO A 32 13.48 6.53 26.53
C PRO A 32 12.31 5.59 26.22
N GLU A 33 11.75 4.91 27.22
CA GLU A 33 10.57 4.05 27.03
C GLU A 33 9.31 4.85 26.69
N ARG A 34 9.13 6.02 27.30
CA ARG A 34 8.00 6.92 26.97
C ARG A 34 8.20 7.52 25.58
N TYR A 35 9.44 7.82 25.22
CA TYR A 35 9.77 8.31 23.89
C TYR A 35 9.39 7.29 22.80
N LYS A 36 9.79 6.02 22.98
CA LYS A 36 9.39 4.92 22.07
C LYS A 36 7.86 4.76 21.97
N GLN A 37 7.14 4.84 23.09
CA GLN A 37 5.67 4.76 23.12
C GLN A 37 5.02 5.92 22.36
N ASN A 38 5.54 7.14 22.52
CA ASN A 38 5.05 8.30 21.78
C ASN A 38 5.32 8.19 20.28
N LEU A 39 6.53 7.79 19.85
CA LEU A 39 6.84 7.56 18.45
C LEU A 39 5.92 6.48 17.84
N THR A 40 5.67 5.39 18.59
CA THR A 40 4.72 4.34 18.17
C THR A 40 3.32 4.93 17.93
N THR A 41 2.84 5.75 18.86
CA THR A 41 1.52 6.39 18.78
C THR A 41 1.43 7.35 17.59
N LEU A 42 2.44 8.23 17.43
CA LEU A 42 2.52 9.19 16.34
C LEU A 42 2.55 8.48 14.98
N PHE A 43 3.34 7.42 14.83
CA PHE A 43 3.38 6.66 13.59
C PHE A 43 2.04 5.98 13.26
N ILE A 44 1.36 5.40 14.26
CA ILE A 44 0.04 4.78 14.04
C ILE A 44 -1.01 5.83 13.60
N GLN A 45 -0.92 7.06 14.13
CA GLN A 45 -1.85 8.14 13.82
C GLN A 45 -1.59 8.77 12.44
N ASP A 46 -0.33 9.07 12.13
CA ASP A 46 0.03 9.92 10.98
C ASP A 46 0.72 9.16 9.84
N GLY A 47 1.27 7.97 10.10
CA GLY A 47 2.08 7.23 9.13
C GLY A 47 3.42 7.91 8.77
N ASP A 48 3.93 8.81 9.63
CA ASP A 48 5.20 9.51 9.39
C ASP A 48 6.39 8.54 9.47
N TRP A 49 7.06 8.32 8.35
CA TRP A 49 8.17 7.38 8.26
C TRP A 49 9.39 7.80 9.10
N ASN A 50 9.53 9.08 9.48
CA ASN A 50 10.59 9.51 10.38
C ASN A 50 10.37 8.94 11.79
N ASP A 51 9.13 8.94 12.28
CA ASP A 51 8.79 8.36 13.59
C ASP A 51 9.03 6.85 13.59
N TYR A 52 8.69 6.17 12.49
CA TYR A 52 8.96 4.74 12.31
C TYR A 52 10.45 4.42 12.30
N GLN A 53 11.25 5.18 11.54
CA GLN A 53 12.69 4.97 11.44
C GLN A 53 13.39 5.24 12.77
N GLY A 54 13.07 6.37 13.42
CA GLY A 54 13.60 6.69 14.74
C GLY A 54 13.25 5.61 15.78
N LEU A 55 12.00 5.14 15.78
CA LEU A 55 11.59 4.05 16.67
C LEU A 55 12.38 2.76 16.40
N LYS A 56 12.61 2.40 15.14
CA LYS A 56 13.34 1.19 14.76
C LYS A 56 14.81 1.25 15.19
N GLU A 57 15.46 2.40 15.05
CA GLU A 57 16.86 2.62 15.44
C GLU A 57 17.06 2.55 16.96
N LEU A 58 16.07 2.99 17.73
CA LEU A 58 16.10 2.98 19.20
C LEU A 58 15.85 1.59 19.82
N CYS A 59 15.34 0.63 19.04
CA CYS A 59 14.93 -0.67 19.56
C CYS A 59 15.98 -1.75 19.29
N SER A 60 16.23 -2.61 20.28
CA SER A 60 16.86 -3.90 20.02
C SER A 60 15.97 -4.75 19.12
N LYS A 61 16.54 -5.75 18.44
CA LYS A 61 15.79 -6.70 17.60
C LYS A 61 14.62 -7.36 18.34
N LYS A 62 14.77 -7.64 19.64
CA LYS A 62 13.72 -8.29 20.46
C LYS A 62 12.58 -7.33 20.79
N GLU A 63 12.91 -6.08 21.13
CA GLU A 63 11.91 -5.03 21.37
C GLU A 63 11.17 -4.68 20.09
N TRP A 64 11.90 -4.54 18.98
CA TRP A 64 11.31 -4.23 17.68
C TRP A 64 10.23 -5.24 17.29
N LYS A 65 10.47 -6.54 17.48
CA LYS A 65 9.45 -7.58 17.21
C LYS A 65 8.14 -7.35 17.98
N LYS A 66 8.21 -6.88 19.23
CA LYS A 66 7.01 -6.58 20.04
C LYS A 66 6.31 -5.33 19.52
N ILE A 67 7.06 -4.26 19.30
CA ILE A 67 6.53 -2.97 18.80
C ILE A 67 5.93 -3.13 17.40
N PHE A 68 6.60 -3.86 16.51
CA PHE A 68 6.11 -4.22 15.19
C PHE A 68 4.72 -4.89 15.27
N SER A 69 4.55 -5.86 16.17
CA SER A 69 3.27 -6.53 16.37
C SER A 69 2.18 -5.55 16.86
N ILE A 70 2.52 -4.63 17.75
CA ILE A 70 1.61 -3.58 18.23
C ILE A 70 1.16 -2.69 17.07
N ILE A 71 2.11 -2.20 16.26
CA ILE A 71 1.85 -1.35 15.09
C ILE A 71 0.93 -2.05 14.10
N ILE A 72 1.25 -3.28 13.69
CA ILE A 72 0.44 -4.04 12.73
C ILE A 72 -0.96 -4.29 13.27
N ASN A 73 -1.11 -4.66 14.55
CA ASN A 73 -2.41 -4.90 15.17
C ASN A 73 -3.26 -3.61 15.21
N ALA A 74 -2.65 -2.49 15.62
CA ALA A 74 -3.33 -1.21 15.66
C ALA A 74 -3.78 -0.75 14.26
N LEU A 75 -2.89 -0.80 13.26
CA LEU A 75 -3.21 -0.40 11.89
C LEU A 75 -4.24 -1.34 11.23
N SER A 76 -4.25 -2.62 11.59
CA SER A 76 -5.23 -3.59 11.05
C SER A 76 -6.67 -3.29 11.51
N LYS A 77 -6.82 -2.61 12.65
CA LYS A 77 -8.10 -2.12 13.18
C LYS A 77 -8.43 -0.69 12.77
N GLY A 78 -7.51 -0.03 12.08
CA GLY A 78 -7.55 1.40 11.77
C GLY A 78 -8.50 1.78 10.62
N ARG A 79 -8.50 3.09 10.32
CA ARG A 79 -9.36 3.71 9.28
C ARG A 79 -8.79 3.49 7.87
N PHE A 80 -9.46 4.08 6.87
CA PHE A 80 -9.00 4.10 5.48
C PHE A 80 -7.56 4.66 5.38
N GLY A 81 -6.69 4.02 4.60
CA GLY A 81 -5.25 4.36 4.49
C GLY A 81 -4.31 3.52 5.34
N SER A 82 -4.75 2.96 6.48
CA SER A 82 -3.90 2.11 7.34
C SER A 82 -3.38 0.86 6.63
N LYS A 83 -4.15 0.35 5.65
CA LYS A 83 -3.74 -0.78 4.82
C LYS A 83 -2.54 -0.45 3.91
N ASP A 84 -2.36 0.80 3.47
CA ASP A 84 -1.24 1.19 2.58
C ASP A 84 0.03 1.35 3.40
N ILE A 85 -0.11 1.86 4.62
CA ILE A 85 0.95 1.90 5.63
C ILE A 85 1.43 0.48 5.95
N ILE A 86 0.52 -0.48 6.17
CA ILE A 86 0.89 -1.89 6.42
C ILE A 86 1.71 -2.47 5.26
N ILE A 87 1.31 -2.24 4.01
CA ILE A 87 2.08 -2.70 2.83
C ILE A 87 3.45 -2.05 2.82
N GLY A 88 3.53 -0.73 3.05
CA GLY A 88 4.80 0.00 3.13
C GLY A 88 5.73 -0.52 4.23
N ILE A 89 5.18 -0.90 5.39
CA ILE A 89 5.94 -1.49 6.49
C ILE A 89 6.57 -2.82 6.03
N TYR A 90 5.78 -3.71 5.43
CA TYR A 90 6.30 -4.99 4.96
C TYR A 90 7.38 -4.83 3.88
N LEU A 91 7.21 -3.88 2.95
CA LEU A 91 8.23 -3.57 1.95
C LEU A 91 9.54 -3.09 2.60
N ARG A 92 9.47 -2.19 3.59
CA ARG A 92 10.66 -1.70 4.32
C ARG A 92 11.33 -2.76 5.20
N GLU A 93 10.58 -3.75 5.66
CA GLU A 93 11.13 -4.90 6.39
C GLU A 93 11.62 -6.03 5.46
N GLY A 94 11.49 -5.89 4.14
CA GLY A 94 11.82 -6.95 3.18
C GLY A 94 10.87 -8.16 3.22
N MET A 95 9.71 -8.01 3.85
CA MET A 95 8.64 -9.02 3.98
C MET A 95 7.76 -9.02 2.72
N LEU A 96 8.37 -9.37 1.60
CA LEU A 96 7.76 -9.19 0.27
C LEU A 96 6.51 -10.06 0.03
N GLU A 97 6.46 -11.26 0.62
CA GLU A 97 5.29 -12.15 0.52
C GLU A 97 4.08 -11.58 1.27
N GLU A 98 4.30 -11.04 2.47
CA GLU A 98 3.27 -10.37 3.25
C GLU A 98 2.79 -9.09 2.53
N ALA A 99 3.72 -8.29 1.99
CA ALA A 99 3.37 -7.13 1.17
C ALA A 99 2.47 -7.53 -0.01
N LEU A 100 2.86 -8.57 -0.77
CA LEU A 100 2.09 -9.09 -1.88
C LEU A 100 0.70 -9.56 -1.44
N LYS A 101 0.60 -10.35 -0.36
CA LYS A 101 -0.68 -10.82 0.17
C LYS A 101 -1.64 -9.67 0.46
N HIS A 102 -1.15 -8.60 1.08
CA HIS A 102 -1.96 -7.41 1.37
C HIS A 102 -2.34 -6.62 0.12
N VAL A 103 -1.45 -6.54 -0.89
CA VAL A 103 -1.74 -5.92 -2.19
C VAL A 103 -2.83 -6.69 -2.94
N LEU A 104 -2.69 -8.01 -3.07
CA LEU A 104 -3.65 -8.86 -3.78
C LEU A 104 -5.02 -8.89 -3.10
N ALA A 105 -5.05 -8.90 -1.76
CA ALA A 105 -6.29 -8.86 -0.98
C ALA A 105 -7.14 -7.60 -1.24
N ARG A 106 -6.55 -6.53 -1.79
CA ARG A 106 -7.31 -5.32 -2.16
C ARG A 106 -8.20 -5.48 -3.38
N ARG A 107 -7.92 -6.46 -4.24
CA ARG A 107 -8.64 -6.67 -5.51
C ARG A 107 -8.87 -5.38 -6.30
N SER A 108 -7.80 -4.60 -6.48
CA SER A 108 -7.85 -3.29 -7.12
C SER A 108 -6.70 -3.12 -8.10
N LEU A 109 -7.02 -2.83 -9.37
CA LEU A 109 -6.05 -2.52 -10.42
C LEU A 109 -5.20 -1.29 -10.06
N PHE A 110 -5.79 -0.31 -9.37
CA PHE A 110 -5.07 0.87 -8.91
C PHE A 110 -3.99 0.49 -7.88
N THR A 111 -4.33 -0.36 -6.91
CA THR A 111 -3.35 -0.86 -5.92
C THR A 111 -2.23 -1.66 -6.58
N LEU A 112 -2.56 -2.55 -7.54
CA LEU A 112 -1.55 -3.27 -8.32
C LEU A 112 -0.65 -2.30 -9.10
N SER A 113 -1.18 -1.17 -9.58
CA SER A 113 -0.37 -0.18 -10.30
C SER A 113 0.57 0.59 -9.38
N ILE A 114 0.15 0.89 -8.14
CA ILE A 114 1.01 1.59 -7.16
C ILE A 114 2.23 0.75 -6.82
N TYR A 115 2.02 -0.52 -6.45
CA TYR A 115 3.08 -1.40 -5.96
C TYR A 115 3.72 -2.26 -7.05
N HIS A 116 3.47 -1.94 -8.33
CA HIS A 116 3.97 -2.72 -9.46
C HIS A 116 5.49 -2.82 -9.42
N LYS A 117 6.19 -1.68 -9.28
CA LYS A 117 7.66 -1.63 -9.31
C LYS A 117 8.30 -2.43 -8.18
N ASP A 118 7.65 -2.48 -7.02
CA ASP A 118 8.20 -3.14 -5.83
C ASP A 118 8.03 -4.66 -5.87
N LEU A 119 6.98 -5.17 -6.55
CA LEU A 119 6.55 -6.56 -6.40
C LEU A 119 6.47 -7.36 -7.70
N SER A 120 6.26 -6.73 -8.86
CA SER A 120 6.00 -7.47 -10.11
C SER A 120 7.23 -8.23 -10.63
N GLU A 121 8.44 -7.71 -10.39
CA GLU A 121 9.67 -8.42 -10.78
C GLU A 121 9.92 -9.65 -9.90
N ARG A 122 9.54 -9.58 -8.62
CA ARG A 122 9.74 -10.68 -7.67
C ARG A 122 8.66 -11.76 -7.79
N PHE A 123 7.44 -11.37 -8.16
CA PHE A 123 6.27 -12.27 -8.22
C PHE A 123 5.52 -12.16 -9.55
N PRO A 124 6.18 -12.34 -10.70
CA PRO A 124 5.64 -11.96 -12.00
C PRO A 124 4.34 -12.71 -12.34
N GLU A 125 4.28 -14.01 -12.07
CA GLU A 125 3.09 -14.84 -12.31
C GLU A 125 1.89 -14.37 -11.49
N ARG A 126 2.02 -14.31 -10.17
CA ARG A 126 0.94 -13.89 -9.26
C ARG A 126 0.45 -12.47 -9.57
N TYR A 127 1.36 -11.59 -10.00
CA TYR A 127 1.00 -10.22 -10.38
C TYR A 127 0.27 -10.15 -11.72
N PHE A 128 0.73 -10.92 -12.72
CA PHE A 128 0.08 -10.98 -14.03
C PHE A 128 -1.33 -11.56 -13.92
N ASP A 129 -1.50 -12.65 -13.17
CA ASP A 129 -2.79 -13.28 -12.94
C ASP A 129 -3.77 -12.35 -12.22
N ALA A 130 -3.31 -11.63 -11.19
CA ALA A 130 -4.14 -10.67 -10.48
C ALA A 130 -4.61 -9.52 -11.39
N TYR A 131 -3.73 -9.01 -12.27
CA TYR A 131 -4.14 -8.03 -13.28
C TYR A 131 -5.19 -8.62 -14.22
N LYS A 132 -4.95 -9.82 -14.76
CA LYS A 132 -5.86 -10.50 -15.69
C LYS A 132 -7.24 -10.72 -15.08
N GLU A 133 -7.30 -11.22 -13.84
CA GLU A 133 -8.55 -11.47 -13.09
C GLU A 133 -9.38 -10.19 -12.92
N LEU A 134 -8.74 -9.06 -12.60
CA LEU A 134 -9.43 -7.80 -12.32
C LEU A 134 -9.73 -6.99 -13.59
N LEU A 135 -8.89 -7.10 -14.62
CA LEU A 135 -9.02 -6.29 -15.83
C LEU A 135 -10.21 -6.71 -16.69
N ILE A 136 -10.55 -8.00 -16.73
CA ILE A 136 -11.67 -8.50 -17.55
C ILE A 136 -13.01 -7.90 -17.07
N PRO A 137 -13.40 -8.01 -15.78
CA PRO A 137 -14.61 -7.37 -15.26
C PRO A 137 -14.55 -5.85 -15.37
N PHE A 138 -13.38 -5.24 -15.15
CA PHE A 138 -13.21 -3.79 -15.31
C PHE A 138 -13.54 -3.37 -16.75
N ALA A 139 -13.05 -4.09 -17.76
CA ALA A 139 -13.34 -3.83 -19.17
C ALA A 139 -14.81 -4.04 -19.58
N ASP A 140 -15.53 -4.91 -18.88
CA ASP A 140 -16.95 -5.16 -19.14
C ASP A 140 -17.82 -3.95 -18.77
N SER A 141 -17.40 -3.17 -17.78
CA SER A 141 -18.14 -1.98 -17.35
C SER A 141 -18.27 -0.95 -18.47
N LYS A 142 -19.47 -0.35 -18.59
CA LYS A 142 -19.79 0.64 -19.61
C LYS A 142 -19.43 2.02 -19.09
N MET A 143 -18.19 2.42 -19.31
CA MET A 143 -17.70 3.78 -19.04
C MET A 143 -16.94 4.26 -20.27
N GLY A 144 -17.06 5.55 -20.62
CA GLY A 144 -16.61 6.11 -21.90
C GLY A 144 -15.09 6.06 -22.15
N ARG A 145 -14.56 6.87 -23.08
CA ARG A 145 -13.13 6.79 -23.50
C ARG A 145 -12.11 6.92 -22.36
N ALA A 146 -12.44 7.58 -21.26
CA ALA A 146 -11.53 7.66 -20.11
C ALA A 146 -11.24 6.26 -19.53
N HIS A 147 -12.27 5.43 -19.43
CA HIS A 147 -12.17 4.06 -18.95
C HIS A 147 -11.31 3.17 -19.86
N TYR A 148 -11.46 3.33 -21.18
CA TYR A 148 -10.64 2.58 -22.13
C TYR A 148 -9.15 2.93 -22.02
N ARG A 149 -8.82 4.22 -21.80
CA ARG A 149 -7.44 4.63 -21.52
C ARG A 149 -6.90 4.01 -20.24
N GLU A 150 -7.73 3.85 -19.20
CA GLU A 150 -7.29 3.16 -17.98
C GLU A 150 -6.99 1.67 -18.23
N ILE A 151 -7.82 0.98 -19.04
CA ILE A 151 -7.54 -0.41 -19.45
C ILE A 151 -6.20 -0.49 -20.18
N VAL A 152 -5.97 0.38 -21.15
CA VAL A 152 -4.70 0.47 -21.90
C VAL A 152 -3.53 0.68 -20.95
N ARG A 153 -3.64 1.62 -20.01
CA ARG A 153 -2.61 1.87 -19.00
C ARG A 153 -2.27 0.60 -18.19
N TYR A 154 -3.27 -0.20 -17.80
CA TYR A 154 -3.01 -1.45 -17.09
C TYR A 154 -2.36 -2.51 -17.98
N LEU A 155 -2.77 -2.62 -19.25
CA LEU A 155 -2.11 -3.51 -20.22
C LEU A 155 -0.64 -3.12 -20.44
N GLU A 156 -0.31 -1.83 -20.46
CA GLU A 156 1.09 -1.35 -20.53
C GLU A 156 1.90 -1.73 -19.28
N GLN A 157 1.27 -1.74 -18.09
CA GLN A 157 1.94 -2.25 -16.89
C GLN A 157 2.15 -3.76 -16.98
N MET A 158 1.15 -4.52 -17.45
CA MET A 158 1.28 -5.97 -17.66
C MET A 158 2.40 -6.30 -18.66
N LYS A 159 2.59 -5.48 -19.71
CA LYS A 159 3.68 -5.62 -20.69
C LYS A 159 5.07 -5.55 -20.07
N LYS A 160 5.23 -4.88 -18.93
CA LYS A 160 6.50 -4.76 -18.20
C LYS A 160 6.81 -5.99 -17.34
N ILE A 161 5.84 -6.88 -17.14
CA ILE A 161 6.04 -8.13 -16.41
C ILE A 161 6.77 -9.11 -17.34
N LYS A 162 8.03 -9.40 -17.01
CA LYS A 162 8.88 -10.29 -17.81
C LYS A 162 8.30 -11.71 -17.84
N GLY A 163 8.35 -12.35 -19.01
CA GLY A 163 7.94 -13.75 -19.18
C GLY A 163 6.49 -13.97 -19.65
N PHE A 164 5.64 -12.93 -19.68
CA PHE A 164 4.20 -13.06 -19.99
C PHE A 164 3.79 -12.41 -21.32
N GLY A 165 4.71 -12.36 -22.29
CA GLY A 165 4.49 -11.68 -23.56
C GLY A 165 3.43 -12.34 -24.44
N GLU A 166 3.38 -13.68 -24.46
CA GLU A 166 2.37 -14.42 -25.22
C GLU A 166 1.00 -14.33 -24.56
N GLU A 167 0.94 -14.52 -23.25
CA GLU A 167 -0.28 -14.45 -22.44
C GLU A 167 -0.91 -13.06 -22.53
N LEU A 168 -0.09 -12.01 -22.59
CA LEU A 168 -0.57 -10.66 -22.85
C LEU A 168 -1.15 -10.52 -24.25
N ARG A 169 -0.49 -11.05 -25.29
CA ARG A 169 -1.02 -11.04 -26.67
C ARG A 169 -2.37 -11.75 -26.74
N GLU A 170 -2.49 -12.91 -26.10
CA GLU A 170 -3.74 -13.67 -26.02
C GLU A 170 -4.83 -12.87 -25.29
N LEU A 171 -4.50 -12.23 -24.17
CA LEU A 171 -5.43 -11.39 -23.43
C LEU A 171 -5.90 -10.20 -24.29
N VAL A 172 -5.00 -9.52 -24.97
CA VAL A 172 -5.34 -8.39 -25.87
C VAL A 172 -6.23 -8.86 -27.02
N LYS A 173 -5.93 -10.02 -27.61
CA LYS A 173 -6.76 -10.63 -28.66
C LYS A 173 -8.15 -10.98 -28.14
N LEU A 174 -8.24 -11.57 -26.94
CA LEU A 174 -9.52 -11.86 -26.28
C LEU A 174 -10.35 -10.59 -26.06
N LEU A 175 -9.74 -9.52 -25.55
CA LEU A 175 -10.41 -8.24 -25.34
C LEU A 175 -10.89 -7.61 -26.66
N LYS A 176 -10.05 -7.63 -27.71
CA LYS A 176 -10.42 -7.14 -29.05
C LYS A 176 -11.62 -7.90 -29.62
N THR A 177 -11.63 -9.23 -29.50
CA THR A 177 -12.75 -10.06 -29.96
C THR A 177 -14.01 -9.79 -29.15
N LYS A 178 -13.91 -9.78 -27.82
CA LYS A 178 -15.06 -9.59 -26.91
C LYS A 178 -15.72 -8.22 -27.10
N TYR A 179 -14.92 -7.20 -27.39
CA TYR A 179 -15.38 -5.81 -27.54
C TYR A 179 -15.30 -5.29 -28.97
N ALA A 180 -15.43 -6.18 -29.97
CA ALA A 180 -15.38 -5.83 -31.39
C ALA A 180 -16.42 -4.75 -31.78
N ASN A 181 -17.57 -4.72 -31.10
CA ASN A 181 -18.65 -3.75 -31.30
C ASN A 181 -18.40 -2.38 -30.62
N ARG A 182 -17.20 -2.15 -30.06
CA ARG A 182 -16.83 -0.89 -29.38
C ARG A 182 -15.65 -0.23 -30.13
N PRO A 183 -15.89 0.53 -31.22
CA PRO A 183 -14.82 1.12 -32.04
C PRO A 183 -13.83 1.97 -31.25
N ALA A 184 -14.34 2.81 -30.33
CA ALA A 184 -13.49 3.65 -29.49
C ALA A 184 -12.57 2.83 -28.56
N PHE A 185 -12.97 1.63 -28.12
CA PHE A 185 -12.09 0.75 -27.36
C PHE A 185 -11.01 0.14 -28.26
N LEU A 186 -11.39 -0.29 -29.47
CA LEU A 186 -10.45 -0.84 -30.45
C LEU A 186 -9.40 0.20 -30.86
N ASP A 187 -9.77 1.47 -30.97
CA ASP A 187 -8.84 2.55 -31.29
C ASP A 187 -7.80 2.76 -30.18
N GLU A 188 -8.22 2.76 -28.93
CA GLU A 188 -7.32 2.94 -27.78
C GLU A 188 -6.36 1.73 -27.63
N ILE A 189 -6.85 0.50 -27.83
CA ILE A 189 -6.05 -0.73 -27.63
C ILE A 189 -5.10 -1.07 -28.80
N LYS A 190 -5.21 -0.39 -29.96
CA LYS A 190 -4.34 -0.63 -31.12
C LYS A 190 -2.85 -0.48 -30.78
N GLY A 191 -2.50 0.43 -29.87
CA GLY A 191 -1.10 0.71 -29.49
C GLY A 191 -0.44 -0.29 -28.54
N ILE A 192 -1.16 -1.30 -28.03
CA ILE A 192 -0.62 -2.23 -27.01
C ILE A 192 0.31 -3.31 -27.60
N MET A 193 0.30 -3.53 -28.92
CA MET A 193 1.14 -4.54 -29.59
C MET A 193 1.99 -3.92 -30.68
#